data_AF-A0A9P9WK84-F1
#
_entry.id   AF-A0A9P9WK84-F1
#
_cell.length_a   1.000
_cell.length_b   1.000
_cell.length_c   1.000
_cell.angle_alpha   90.00
_cell.angle_beta   90.00
_cell.angle_gamma   90.00
#
_symmetry.space_group_name_H-M   'P 1'
#
loop_
_entity.id
_entity.type
_entity.pdbx_description
1 polymer ?
#
loop_
_entity_poly.entity_id
_entity_poly.type
_entity_poly.pdbx_seq_one_letter_code
_entity_poly.pdbx_strand_id
1 'polypeptide(L)'
;MFATLKAYGLLYAVCASTLFSLGLASFDVTSKNNVAVYYGQGSNQQSLSTYCADSSIDVIILSFVYLFPQQANGYPGINFGNQCSGETYPGPGYAGNNVPASNQLLKCPNLQRDLNTCRKSSPGKKILLSLGGANGGYQLTGAADGVDFATKLWYIFGPRQQAMVDSGYPRPFDYNNEAFSVDGFDLDIEHPPTDGAEGYKAMVIELRKLYGAASGQFYLTASPQCQVPDNNMKEMLSVGSFDMIFIQFYNTPFCSARQWVSTNPNYKVGDAVATGGFTYDAWTTWMATTPSKNARLYIGLPGSANAANSGFDLTVPEASNLINAYYCSANFGGIAIWEATYASSNVVNGKNFYQNMKSVLTTAAAGAGRCSHGSQLRDKPRYQFQDYFNDYFKDNLQHKQGDQYKDKFRDEQGDDKQGDELRNNAGDELKNKFWHKHEGELFSASNVD
;
A
#
# COMPACT_ATOMS: atom_id res chain seq x y z
N MET A 1 -30.46 -79.07 -29.34
CA MET A 1 -30.15 -77.84 -30.10
C MET A 1 -30.78 -76.67 -29.36
N PHE A 2 -29.92 -75.81 -28.79
CA PHE A 2 -30.07 -74.43 -28.27
C PHE A 2 -31.49 -73.90 -27.99
N ALA A 3 -31.89 -73.67 -26.73
CA ALA A 3 -31.47 -72.64 -25.75
C ALA A 3 -32.30 -71.35 -25.83
N THR A 4 -33.05 -71.14 -24.75
CA THR A 4 -33.85 -69.97 -24.37
C THR A 4 -32.97 -68.73 -24.16
N LEU A 5 -33.25 -67.63 -24.88
CA LEU A 5 -32.60 -66.34 -24.62
C LEU A 5 -33.36 -65.54 -23.55
N LYS A 6 -32.64 -65.23 -22.47
CA LYS A 6 -32.99 -64.30 -21.40
C LYS A 6 -32.99 -62.87 -21.91
N ALA A 7 -34.01 -62.12 -21.51
CA ALA A 7 -34.03 -60.66 -21.59
C ALA A 7 -32.99 -60.07 -20.61
N TYR A 8 -32.11 -59.22 -21.11
CA TYR A 8 -31.28 -58.31 -20.31
C TYR A 8 -31.69 -56.89 -20.67
N GLY A 9 -32.39 -56.21 -19.77
CA GLY A 9 -32.60 -54.78 -19.83
C GLY A 9 -31.32 -54.06 -19.43
N LEU A 10 -30.75 -53.26 -20.32
CA LEU A 10 -29.70 -52.30 -19.98
C LEU A 10 -30.34 -51.12 -19.24
N LEU A 11 -30.08 -51.03 -17.93
CA LEU A 11 -30.19 -49.79 -17.18
C LEU A 11 -28.99 -48.91 -17.56
N TYR A 12 -29.23 -47.86 -18.35
CA TYR A 12 -28.26 -46.77 -18.51
C TYR A 12 -28.29 -45.89 -17.26
N ALA A 13 -27.32 -46.06 -16.38
CA ALA A 13 -27.03 -45.10 -15.32
C ALA A 13 -26.41 -43.85 -15.95
N VAL A 14 -27.21 -42.78 -16.10
CA VAL A 14 -26.70 -41.44 -16.45
C VAL A 14 -25.98 -40.91 -15.21
N CYS A 15 -24.68 -41.11 -15.15
CA CYS A 15 -23.80 -40.39 -14.21
C CYS A 15 -23.73 -38.94 -14.69
N ALA A 16 -24.60 -38.08 -14.16
CA ALA A 16 -24.46 -36.64 -14.29
C ALA A 16 -23.25 -36.21 -13.44
N SER A 17 -22.07 -36.21 -14.05
CA SER A 17 -20.88 -35.57 -13.50
C SER A 17 -21.12 -34.06 -13.48
N THR A 18 -21.62 -33.55 -12.35
CA THR A 18 -21.52 -32.12 -12.03
C THR A 18 -20.04 -31.81 -11.82
N LEU A 19 -19.35 -31.47 -12.90
CA LEU A 19 -18.12 -30.70 -12.83
C LEU A 19 -18.50 -29.36 -12.19
N PHE A 20 -18.38 -29.29 -10.86
CA PHE A 20 -18.24 -28.00 -10.19
C PHE A 20 -16.93 -27.43 -10.73
N SER A 21 -17.03 -26.58 -11.75
CA SER A 21 -15.94 -25.65 -12.04
C SER A 21 -15.79 -24.82 -10.78
N LEU A 22 -14.84 -25.20 -9.92
CA LEU A 22 -14.25 -24.29 -8.95
C LEU A 22 -13.61 -23.19 -9.80
N GLY A 23 -14.41 -22.20 -10.20
CA GLY A 23 -13.91 -21.01 -10.84
C GLY A 23 -12.92 -20.41 -9.86
N LEU A 24 -11.63 -20.43 -10.21
CA LEU A 24 -10.64 -19.63 -9.51
C LEU A 24 -11.19 -18.21 -9.52
N ALA A 25 -11.52 -17.68 -8.34
CA ALA A 25 -12.01 -16.33 -8.22
C ALA A 25 -10.97 -15.41 -8.85
N SER A 26 -11.32 -14.80 -9.97
CA SER A 26 -10.47 -13.82 -10.63
C SER A 26 -10.47 -12.55 -9.79
N PHE A 27 -9.34 -11.88 -9.72
CA PHE A 27 -9.29 -10.51 -9.23
C PHE A 27 -10.31 -9.65 -9.99
N ASP A 28 -11.08 -8.88 -9.24
CA ASP A 28 -12.00 -7.87 -9.74
C ASP A 28 -11.70 -6.58 -8.98
N VAL A 29 -11.18 -5.57 -9.68
CA VAL A 29 -10.83 -4.28 -9.06
C VAL A 29 -12.05 -3.65 -8.39
N THR A 30 -13.27 -3.85 -8.91
CA THR A 30 -14.47 -3.25 -8.33
C THR A 30 -14.95 -3.96 -7.06
N SER A 31 -14.43 -5.17 -6.80
CA SER A 31 -14.73 -5.94 -5.60
C SER A 31 -14.19 -5.26 -4.35
N LYS A 32 -14.93 -5.44 -3.26
CA LYS A 32 -14.56 -5.03 -1.90
C LYS A 32 -13.74 -6.09 -1.18
N ASN A 33 -13.56 -7.26 -1.79
CA ASN A 33 -13.03 -8.45 -1.15
C ASN A 33 -11.59 -8.78 -1.57
N ASN A 34 -10.85 -7.79 -2.05
CA ASN A 34 -9.47 -8.00 -2.50
C ASN A 34 -8.49 -7.93 -1.33
N VAL A 35 -7.51 -8.82 -1.34
CA VAL A 35 -6.35 -8.81 -0.45
C VAL A 35 -5.10 -8.61 -1.31
N ALA A 36 -4.41 -7.50 -1.07
CA ALA A 36 -3.12 -7.20 -1.66
C ALA A 36 -2.01 -7.46 -0.64
N VAL A 37 -0.91 -8.07 -1.07
CA VAL A 37 0.21 -8.43 -0.18
C VAL A 37 1.53 -8.06 -0.83
N TYR A 38 2.37 -7.31 -0.10
CA TYR A 38 3.75 -7.02 -0.53
C TYR A 38 4.62 -8.26 -0.38
N TYR A 39 5.53 -8.47 -1.32
CA TYR A 39 6.46 -9.60 -1.33
C TYR A 39 7.81 -9.15 -1.87
N GLY A 40 8.90 -9.56 -1.22
CA GLY A 40 10.26 -9.26 -1.69
C GLY A 40 11.22 -8.80 -0.59
N GLN A 41 10.72 -8.35 0.56
CA GLN A 41 11.54 -7.80 1.64
C GLN A 41 11.45 -8.60 2.96
N GLY A 42 10.79 -9.76 2.95
CA GLY A 42 10.67 -10.60 4.14
C GLY A 42 11.98 -11.33 4.47
N SER A 43 12.34 -11.35 5.75
CA SER A 43 13.51 -12.12 6.22
C SER A 43 13.29 -13.61 6.01
N ASN A 44 14.22 -14.28 5.33
CA ASN A 44 14.12 -15.69 4.93
C ASN A 44 12.78 -16.03 4.25
N GLN A 45 12.23 -15.09 3.46
CA GLN A 45 10.95 -15.27 2.80
C GLN A 45 10.91 -16.52 1.94
N GLN A 46 9.73 -17.13 1.86
CA GLN A 46 9.50 -18.29 0.99
C GLN A 46 9.48 -17.88 -0.49
N SER A 47 9.44 -18.89 -1.37
CA SER A 47 9.27 -18.68 -2.81
C SER A 47 7.96 -17.94 -3.11
N LEU A 48 7.94 -17.15 -4.19
CA LEU A 48 6.74 -16.44 -4.61
C LEU A 48 5.60 -17.43 -4.91
N SER A 49 5.93 -18.62 -5.40
CA SER A 49 4.99 -19.69 -5.69
C SER A 49 4.15 -20.12 -4.47
N THR A 50 4.70 -20.06 -3.25
CA THR A 50 3.94 -20.33 -2.01
C THR A 50 2.76 -19.38 -1.88
N TYR A 51 3.02 -18.07 -1.95
CA TYR A 51 1.99 -17.04 -1.79
C TYR A 51 1.05 -16.99 -2.99
N CYS A 52 1.55 -17.32 -4.17
CA CYS A 52 0.71 -17.40 -5.36
C CYS A 52 -0.32 -18.54 -5.27
N ALA A 53 0.06 -19.70 -4.74
CA ALA A 53 -0.87 -20.82 -4.56
C ALA A 53 -1.99 -20.54 -3.54
N ASP A 54 -1.83 -19.53 -2.68
CA ASP A 54 -2.84 -19.17 -1.70
C ASP A 54 -3.99 -18.38 -2.36
N SER A 55 -5.20 -18.94 -2.31
CA SER A 55 -6.41 -18.37 -2.90
C SER A 55 -6.95 -17.16 -2.15
N SER A 56 -6.42 -16.86 -0.96
CA SER A 56 -6.81 -15.69 -0.19
C SER A 56 -6.11 -14.40 -0.60
N ILE A 57 -5.09 -14.48 -1.45
CA ILE A 57 -4.35 -13.33 -2.00
C ILE A 57 -4.83 -13.07 -3.43
N ASP A 58 -5.26 -11.85 -3.73
CA ASP A 58 -5.73 -11.47 -5.07
C ASP A 58 -4.68 -10.66 -5.85
N VAL A 59 -3.86 -9.90 -5.12
CA VAL A 59 -2.77 -9.07 -5.68
C VAL A 59 -1.48 -9.33 -4.90
N ILE A 60 -0.38 -9.60 -5.62
CA ILE A 60 0.97 -9.62 -5.05
C ILE A 60 1.73 -8.42 -5.59
N ILE A 61 2.35 -7.66 -4.69
CA ILE A 61 3.11 -6.45 -5.00
C ILE A 61 4.60 -6.75 -4.81
N LEU A 62 5.33 -6.92 -5.92
CA LEU A 62 6.76 -7.22 -5.90
C LEU A 62 7.55 -6.00 -5.44
N SER A 63 8.32 -6.16 -4.38
CA SER A 63 8.92 -5.08 -3.60
C SER A 63 10.45 -5.30 -3.53
N PHE A 64 11.30 -4.57 -4.25
CA PHE A 64 11.04 -3.32 -4.99
C PHE A 64 11.97 -3.12 -6.20
N VAL A 65 11.56 -2.20 -7.09
CA VAL A 65 12.49 -1.32 -7.81
C VAL A 65 12.93 -0.22 -6.84
N TYR A 66 14.10 -0.38 -6.22
CA TYR A 66 14.57 0.45 -5.10
C TYR A 66 15.56 1.55 -5.53
N LEU A 67 16.01 1.56 -6.79
CA LEU A 67 16.85 2.61 -7.38
C LEU A 67 16.35 2.93 -8.78
N PHE A 68 16.46 4.21 -9.17
CA PHE A 68 16.05 4.69 -10.48
C PHE A 68 17.25 4.88 -11.41
N PRO A 69 17.05 5.12 -12.72
CA PRO A 69 18.13 5.12 -13.70
C PRO A 69 19.33 5.99 -13.35
N GLN A 70 19.08 7.16 -12.73
CA GLN A 70 20.14 8.06 -12.28
C GLN A 70 21.07 7.42 -11.25
N GLN A 71 20.54 6.57 -10.35
CA GLN A 71 21.30 5.93 -9.27
C GLN A 71 21.74 4.49 -9.60
N ALA A 72 21.30 3.93 -10.75
CA ALA A 72 21.51 2.53 -11.10
C ALA A 72 22.06 2.31 -12.53
N ASN A 73 22.92 3.22 -13.00
CA ASN A 73 23.63 3.12 -14.27
C ASN A 73 22.71 3.05 -15.52
N GLY A 74 21.60 3.78 -15.52
CA GLY A 74 20.71 3.94 -16.67
C GLY A 74 19.56 2.94 -16.77
N TYR A 75 19.61 1.83 -16.02
CA TYR A 75 18.49 0.92 -15.78
C TYR A 75 18.03 1.00 -14.32
N PRO A 76 16.81 0.55 -13.97
CA PRO A 76 16.39 0.48 -12.58
C PRO A 76 17.22 -0.52 -11.76
N GLY A 77 17.36 -0.25 -10.47
CA GLY A 77 17.84 -1.23 -9.49
C GLY A 77 16.68 -1.97 -8.84
N ILE A 78 16.79 -3.31 -8.75
CA ILE A 78 15.78 -4.15 -8.10
C ILE A 78 16.36 -4.89 -6.91
N ASN A 79 15.55 -5.12 -5.88
CA ASN A 79 15.90 -5.93 -4.73
C ASN A 79 14.66 -6.72 -4.30
N PHE A 80 14.77 -8.05 -4.28
CA PHE A 80 13.71 -8.95 -3.79
C PHE A 80 14.26 -9.91 -2.73
N GLY A 81 15.13 -9.38 -1.85
CA GLY A 81 15.69 -10.14 -0.74
C GLY A 81 16.48 -11.35 -1.21
N ASN A 82 16.14 -12.53 -0.69
CA ASN A 82 16.81 -13.80 -0.98
C ASN A 82 16.42 -14.45 -2.34
N GLN A 83 15.70 -13.73 -3.22
CA GLN A 83 15.20 -14.29 -4.49
C GLN A 83 16.12 -14.04 -5.69
N CYS A 84 17.05 -13.09 -5.57
CA CYS A 84 17.94 -12.69 -6.64
C CYS A 84 19.34 -13.29 -6.48
N SER A 85 20.03 -13.51 -7.60
CA SER A 85 21.47 -13.72 -7.56
C SER A 85 22.18 -12.38 -7.39
N GLY A 86 23.48 -12.40 -7.11
CA GLY A 86 24.31 -11.20 -7.13
C GLY A 86 24.69 -10.72 -8.54
N GLU A 87 24.23 -11.39 -9.60
CA GLU A 87 24.52 -11.00 -10.98
C GLU A 87 23.60 -9.87 -11.43
N THR A 88 24.13 -8.98 -12.26
CA THR A 88 23.40 -7.83 -12.80
C THR A 88 23.39 -7.81 -14.32
N TYR A 89 22.41 -7.12 -14.90
CA TYR A 89 22.44 -6.73 -16.30
C TYR A 89 23.29 -5.44 -16.46
N PRO A 90 24.10 -5.33 -17.52
CA PRO A 90 24.85 -4.11 -17.79
C PRO A 90 23.90 -2.97 -18.17
N GLY A 91 24.00 -1.86 -17.44
CA GLY A 91 23.27 -0.64 -17.73
C GLY A 91 23.90 0.17 -18.88
N PRO A 92 23.11 0.99 -19.59
CA PRO A 92 23.59 1.82 -20.69
C PRO A 92 24.37 3.06 -20.22
N GLY A 93 24.43 3.33 -18.92
CA GLY A 93 24.89 4.60 -18.38
C GLY A 93 23.75 5.62 -18.22
N TYR A 94 24.03 6.68 -17.48
CA TYR A 94 23.11 7.79 -17.26
C TYR A 94 23.84 9.12 -17.51
N ALA A 95 23.18 10.05 -18.22
CA ALA A 95 23.73 11.35 -18.60
C ALA A 95 25.13 11.28 -19.26
N GLY A 96 25.35 10.29 -20.13
CA GLY A 96 26.62 10.08 -20.84
C GLY A 96 27.72 9.41 -20.02
N ASN A 97 27.46 9.07 -18.75
CA ASN A 97 28.41 8.39 -17.88
C ASN A 97 28.00 6.94 -17.67
N ASN A 98 28.88 5.99 -18.00
CA ASN A 98 28.66 4.58 -17.74
C ASN A 98 29.56 4.12 -16.58
N VAL A 99 28.93 3.68 -15.49
CA VAL A 99 29.58 3.20 -14.27
C VAL A 99 29.12 1.76 -14.00
N PRO A 100 29.79 0.74 -14.56
CA PRO A 100 29.37 -0.67 -14.42
C PRO A 100 29.26 -1.16 -12.96
N ALA A 101 30.04 -0.58 -12.04
CA ALA A 101 29.94 -0.88 -10.60
C ALA A 101 28.58 -0.47 -9.99
N SER A 102 27.84 0.42 -10.67
CA SER A 102 26.50 0.87 -10.29
C SER A 102 25.38 0.12 -11.04
N ASN A 103 25.69 -0.98 -11.73
CA ASN A 103 24.65 -1.86 -12.27
C ASN A 103 23.86 -2.49 -11.11
N GLN A 104 22.55 -2.27 -11.06
CA GLN A 104 21.69 -2.74 -9.97
C GLN A 104 20.46 -3.51 -10.45
N LEU A 105 20.30 -3.71 -11.76
CA LEU A 105 19.26 -4.57 -12.30
C LEU A 105 19.67 -6.04 -12.11
N LEU A 106 19.24 -6.65 -11.01
CA LEU A 106 19.61 -8.01 -10.65
C LEU A 106 18.97 -9.06 -11.59
N LYS A 107 19.64 -10.21 -11.70
CA LYS A 107 19.05 -11.44 -12.24
C LYS A 107 18.44 -12.24 -11.10
N CYS A 108 17.18 -12.65 -11.24
CA CYS A 108 16.47 -13.34 -10.15
C CYS A 108 15.89 -14.69 -10.61
N PRO A 109 16.72 -15.74 -10.77
CA PRO A 109 16.29 -17.00 -11.38
C PRO A 109 15.18 -17.72 -10.62
N ASN A 110 15.19 -17.65 -9.27
CA ASN A 110 14.11 -18.21 -8.46
C ASN A 110 12.80 -17.48 -8.71
N LEU A 111 12.85 -16.14 -8.70
CA LEU A 111 11.69 -15.30 -8.97
C LEU A 111 11.16 -15.48 -10.39
N GLN A 112 12.01 -15.56 -11.41
CA GLN A 112 11.64 -15.81 -12.81
C GLN A 112 10.80 -17.10 -12.94
N ARG A 113 11.29 -18.20 -12.37
CA ARG A 113 10.57 -19.48 -12.35
C ARG A 113 9.23 -19.37 -11.63
N ASP A 114 9.22 -18.71 -10.48
CA ASP A 114 8.02 -18.62 -9.65
C ASP A 114 6.97 -17.69 -10.25
N LEU A 115 7.36 -16.60 -10.93
CA LEU A 115 6.46 -15.74 -11.69
C LEU A 115 5.80 -16.52 -12.83
N ASN A 116 6.58 -17.30 -13.57
CA ASN A 116 6.08 -18.18 -14.61
C ASN A 116 5.07 -19.20 -14.06
N THR A 117 5.42 -19.84 -12.95
CA THR A 117 4.57 -20.81 -12.25
C THR A 117 3.28 -20.15 -11.78
N CYS A 118 3.38 -18.96 -11.17
CA CYS A 118 2.25 -18.22 -10.63
C CYS A 118 1.24 -17.83 -11.72
N ARG A 119 1.71 -17.31 -12.87
CA ARG A 119 0.82 -16.97 -13.99
C ARG A 119 0.05 -18.18 -14.51
N LYS A 120 0.69 -19.36 -14.53
CA LYS A 120 0.09 -20.61 -15.00
C LYS A 120 -0.90 -21.20 -13.98
N SER A 121 -0.56 -21.19 -12.70
CA SER A 121 -1.38 -21.80 -11.65
C SER A 121 -2.50 -20.89 -11.13
N SER A 122 -2.35 -19.58 -11.25
CA SER A 122 -3.29 -18.56 -10.74
C SER A 122 -3.45 -17.39 -11.72
N PRO A 123 -3.96 -17.64 -12.95
CA PRO A 123 -4.05 -16.62 -14.00
C PRO A 123 -4.91 -15.40 -13.63
N GLY A 124 -5.80 -15.55 -12.63
CA GLY A 124 -6.65 -14.47 -12.11
C GLY A 124 -5.96 -13.53 -11.11
N LYS A 125 -4.79 -13.90 -10.57
CA LYS A 125 -4.04 -13.08 -9.60
C LYS A 125 -3.27 -11.97 -10.32
N LYS A 126 -3.18 -10.80 -9.70
CA LYS A 126 -2.41 -9.67 -10.24
C LYS A 126 -1.04 -9.59 -9.60
N ILE A 127 -0.03 -9.34 -10.41
CA ILE A 127 1.35 -9.13 -10.01
C ILE A 127 1.72 -7.69 -10.38
N LEU A 128 1.85 -6.83 -9.36
CA LEU A 128 2.32 -5.45 -9.53
C LEU A 128 3.81 -5.38 -9.20
N LEU A 129 4.52 -4.44 -9.80
CA LEU A 129 5.91 -4.13 -9.42
C LEU A 129 5.95 -2.77 -8.72
N SER A 130 6.41 -2.75 -7.48
CA SER A 130 6.46 -1.54 -6.67
C SER A 130 7.79 -0.80 -6.80
N LEU A 131 7.68 0.52 -6.90
CA LEU A 131 8.76 1.46 -7.06
C LEU A 131 8.94 2.24 -5.77
N GLY A 132 10.16 2.21 -5.25
CA GLY A 132 10.56 2.96 -4.07
C GLY A 132 10.79 2.06 -2.86
N GLY A 133 9.92 2.22 -1.85
CA GLY A 133 10.04 1.65 -0.51
C GLY A 133 10.86 2.53 0.44
N ALA A 134 11.08 2.05 1.66
CA ALA A 134 11.74 2.79 2.73
C ALA A 134 13.23 3.15 2.47
N ASN A 135 13.88 2.59 1.45
CA ASN A 135 15.26 2.93 1.12
C ASN A 135 15.33 4.29 0.40
N GLY A 136 15.82 5.35 1.05
CA GLY A 136 15.90 6.70 0.48
C GLY A 136 16.92 6.92 -0.66
N GLY A 137 17.33 5.87 -1.37
CA GLY A 137 18.36 5.91 -2.41
C GLY A 137 17.86 6.24 -3.82
N TYR A 138 16.56 6.39 -4.05
CA TYR A 138 15.98 6.67 -5.37
C TYR A 138 15.53 8.12 -5.51
N GLN A 139 15.60 8.68 -6.71
CA GLN A 139 15.05 10.00 -7.04
C GLN A 139 14.85 10.12 -8.55
N LEU A 140 13.75 10.72 -9.00
CA LEU A 140 13.58 11.21 -10.38
C LEU A 140 13.76 12.70 -10.43
N THR A 141 14.58 13.22 -11.35
CA THR A 141 14.83 14.65 -11.46
C THR A 141 14.38 15.18 -12.81
N GLY A 142 13.26 15.89 -12.81
CA GLY A 142 12.71 16.53 -14.00
C GLY A 142 11.88 15.61 -14.89
N ALA A 143 11.00 16.23 -15.68
CA ALA A 143 10.00 15.50 -16.47
C ALA A 143 10.59 14.51 -17.49
N ALA A 144 11.75 14.83 -18.09
CA ALA A 144 12.40 13.97 -19.08
C ALA A 144 12.81 12.62 -18.48
N ASP A 145 13.40 12.63 -17.28
CA ASP A 145 13.75 11.41 -16.54
C ASP A 145 12.52 10.60 -16.15
N GLY A 146 11.42 11.29 -15.81
CA GLY A 146 10.14 10.64 -15.54
C GLY A 146 9.58 9.86 -16.73
N VAL A 147 9.56 10.49 -17.91
CA VAL A 147 9.11 9.86 -19.17
C VAL A 147 10.04 8.73 -19.60
N ASP A 148 11.35 8.96 -19.56
CA ASP A 148 12.36 7.94 -19.88
C ASP A 148 12.22 6.73 -18.96
N PHE A 149 12.06 6.95 -17.65
CA PHE A 149 11.96 5.85 -16.72
C PHE A 149 10.66 5.06 -16.87
N ALA A 150 9.50 5.73 -17.03
CA ALA A 150 8.23 5.07 -17.34
C ALA A 150 8.34 4.17 -18.57
N THR A 151 9.01 4.66 -19.61
CA THR A 151 9.24 3.93 -20.86
C THR A 151 10.15 2.72 -20.64
N LYS A 152 11.25 2.87 -19.90
CA LYS A 152 12.15 1.76 -19.55
C LYS A 152 11.46 0.70 -18.71
N LEU A 153 10.67 1.08 -17.71
CA LEU A 153 9.88 0.12 -16.91
C LEU A 153 8.97 -0.69 -17.81
N TRP A 154 8.28 -0.04 -18.75
CA TRP A 154 7.41 -0.70 -19.70
C TRP A 154 8.15 -1.68 -20.61
N TYR A 155 9.31 -1.31 -21.16
CA TYR A 155 10.12 -2.19 -22.01
C TYR A 155 10.77 -3.35 -21.25
N ILE A 156 11.14 -3.15 -20.00
CA ILE A 156 11.85 -4.14 -19.17
C ILE A 156 10.87 -5.12 -18.49
N PHE A 157 9.73 -4.63 -18.01
CA PHE A 157 8.82 -5.40 -17.14
C PHE A 157 7.38 -5.49 -17.67
N GLY A 158 6.98 -4.64 -18.61
CA GLY A 158 5.68 -4.72 -19.29
C GLY A 158 5.63 -5.81 -20.36
N PRO A 159 4.63 -5.79 -21.28
CA PRO A 159 4.52 -6.73 -22.38
C PRO A 159 5.80 -6.79 -23.21
N ARG A 160 6.25 -8.00 -23.52
CA ARG A 160 7.48 -8.21 -24.28
C ARG A 160 7.32 -7.65 -25.69
N GLN A 161 8.22 -6.73 -26.05
CA GLN A 161 8.34 -6.18 -27.39
C GLN A 161 9.62 -6.71 -28.02
N GLN A 162 9.50 -7.56 -29.05
CA GLN A 162 10.66 -8.26 -29.61
C GLN A 162 11.71 -7.27 -30.14
N ALA A 163 11.29 -6.18 -30.78
CA ALA A 163 12.19 -5.12 -31.23
C ALA A 163 13.04 -4.51 -30.09
N MET A 164 12.47 -4.39 -28.88
CA MET A 164 13.21 -3.88 -27.72
C MET A 164 14.21 -4.90 -27.19
N VAL A 165 13.84 -6.18 -27.15
CA VAL A 165 14.76 -7.28 -26.83
C VAL A 165 15.92 -7.32 -27.83
N ASP A 166 15.63 -7.22 -29.13
CA ASP A 166 16.65 -7.23 -30.20
C ASP A 166 17.58 -6.01 -30.11
N SER A 167 17.08 -4.88 -29.59
CA SER A 167 17.89 -3.68 -29.30
C SER A 167 18.67 -3.75 -27.98
N GLY A 168 18.60 -4.88 -27.26
CA GLY A 168 19.40 -5.12 -26.05
C GLY A 168 18.72 -4.76 -24.73
N TYR A 169 17.40 -4.49 -24.70
CA TYR A 169 16.69 -4.32 -23.44
C TYR A 169 16.63 -5.64 -22.65
N PRO A 170 16.96 -5.64 -21.35
CA PRO A 170 16.88 -6.83 -20.52
C PRO A 170 15.42 -7.21 -20.24
N ARG A 171 15.20 -8.51 -19.99
CA ARG A 171 13.90 -9.07 -19.56
C ARG A 171 14.09 -9.86 -18.26
N PRO A 172 14.20 -9.18 -17.10
CA PRO A 172 14.58 -9.81 -15.84
C PRO A 172 13.56 -10.82 -15.30
N PHE A 173 12.31 -10.80 -15.79
CA PHE A 173 11.24 -11.70 -15.36
C PHE A 173 10.86 -12.78 -16.38
N ASP A 174 11.44 -12.75 -17.59
CA ASP A 174 11.26 -13.84 -18.55
C ASP A 174 11.92 -15.12 -18.01
N TYR A 175 11.34 -16.28 -18.29
CA TYR A 175 11.83 -17.57 -17.82
C TYR A 175 11.82 -18.59 -18.96
N ASN A 176 12.97 -19.19 -19.30
CA ASN A 176 13.10 -20.17 -20.38
C ASN A 176 12.46 -19.70 -21.70
N ASN A 177 12.70 -18.45 -22.10
CA ASN A 177 12.10 -17.77 -23.25
C ASN A 177 10.58 -17.54 -23.17
N GLU A 178 9.91 -17.91 -22.07
CA GLU A 178 8.54 -17.52 -21.82
C GLU A 178 8.50 -16.09 -21.29
N ALA A 179 7.80 -15.23 -22.01
CA ALA A 179 7.65 -13.82 -21.65
C ALA A 179 6.80 -13.67 -20.38
N PHE A 180 7.24 -12.80 -19.47
CA PHE A 180 6.42 -12.39 -18.33
C PHE A 180 6.20 -10.88 -18.36
N SER A 181 4.94 -10.46 -18.18
CA SER A 181 4.57 -9.06 -17.96
C SER A 181 3.98 -8.93 -16.55
N VAL A 182 4.38 -7.90 -15.84
CA VAL A 182 3.62 -7.44 -14.67
C VAL A 182 2.27 -6.90 -15.13
N ASP A 183 1.27 -6.94 -14.25
CA ASP A 183 -0.07 -6.41 -14.49
C ASP A 183 -0.13 -4.90 -14.21
N GLY A 184 0.98 -4.27 -13.80
CA GLY A 184 0.99 -2.87 -13.42
C GLY A 184 2.18 -2.45 -12.58
N PHE A 185 2.22 -1.17 -12.26
CA PHE A 185 3.23 -0.57 -11.39
C PHE A 185 2.58 0.05 -10.17
N ASP A 186 3.25 -0.12 -9.03
CA ASP A 186 2.89 0.50 -7.76
C ASP A 186 3.92 1.57 -7.41
N LEU A 187 3.47 2.74 -6.95
CA LEU A 187 4.35 3.78 -6.44
C LEU A 187 4.29 3.77 -4.92
N ASP A 188 5.41 3.44 -4.29
CA ASP A 188 5.60 3.46 -2.84
C ASP A 188 6.73 4.45 -2.50
N ILE A 189 6.42 5.73 -2.67
CA ILE A 189 7.40 6.81 -2.55
C ILE A 189 7.35 7.33 -1.11
N GLU A 190 8.38 7.02 -0.34
CA GLU A 190 8.39 7.22 1.12
C GLU A 190 9.24 8.42 1.57
N HIS A 191 9.81 9.18 0.64
CA HIS A 191 10.52 10.42 0.94
C HIS A 191 10.12 11.57 0.01
N PRO A 192 10.26 12.83 0.46
CA PRO A 192 9.89 13.98 -0.34
C PRO A 192 10.71 14.06 -1.63
N PRO A 193 10.08 14.21 -2.81
CA PRO A 193 10.79 14.49 -4.05
C PRO A 193 11.57 15.80 -3.97
N THR A 194 12.80 15.82 -4.48
CA THR A 194 13.68 17.01 -4.43
C THR A 194 13.43 18.03 -5.55
N ASP A 195 12.59 17.68 -6.53
CA ASP A 195 12.33 18.46 -7.74
C ASP A 195 10.86 18.95 -7.83
N GLY A 196 10.17 19.06 -6.70
CA GLY A 196 8.73 19.36 -6.70
C GLY A 196 7.89 18.28 -7.39
N ALA A 197 8.41 17.04 -7.41
CA ALA A 197 7.84 15.85 -8.01
C ALA A 197 7.66 15.93 -9.54
N GLU A 198 8.39 16.79 -10.24
CA GLU A 198 8.29 16.92 -11.70
C GLU A 198 8.52 15.59 -12.41
N GLY A 199 9.58 14.86 -12.06
CA GLY A 199 9.86 13.55 -12.63
C GLY A 199 8.77 12.53 -12.35
N TYR A 200 8.27 12.49 -11.12
CA TYR A 200 7.21 11.54 -10.76
C TYR A 200 5.87 11.85 -11.43
N LYS A 201 5.48 13.13 -11.52
CA LYS A 201 4.29 13.59 -12.25
C LYS A 201 4.35 13.16 -13.72
N ALA A 202 5.51 13.36 -14.36
CA ALA A 202 5.71 12.93 -15.74
C ALA A 202 5.67 11.40 -15.90
N MET A 203 6.25 10.66 -14.94
CA MET A 203 6.23 9.19 -14.94
C MET A 203 4.79 8.64 -14.90
N VAL A 204 3.93 9.13 -14.00
CA VAL A 204 2.56 8.61 -13.87
C VAL A 204 1.70 8.93 -15.10
N ILE A 205 1.91 10.08 -15.74
CA ILE A 205 1.25 10.46 -16.98
C ILE A 205 1.69 9.54 -18.13
N GLU A 206 3.00 9.32 -18.28
CA GLU A 206 3.51 8.46 -19.36
C GLU A 206 3.10 6.99 -19.17
N LEU A 207 3.12 6.46 -17.94
CA LEU A 207 2.64 5.11 -17.66
C LEU A 207 1.18 4.93 -18.09
N ARG A 208 0.30 5.92 -17.82
CA ARG A 208 -1.10 5.86 -18.26
C ARG A 208 -1.27 5.90 -19.77
N LYS A 209 -0.47 6.72 -20.45
CA LYS A 209 -0.44 6.74 -21.91
C LYS A 209 0.02 5.39 -22.49
N LEU A 210 1.06 4.79 -21.93
CA LEU A 210 1.55 3.46 -22.33
C LEU A 210 0.50 2.37 -22.12
N TYR A 211 -0.20 2.41 -20.98
CA TYR A 211 -1.30 1.48 -20.70
C TYR A 211 -2.46 1.63 -21.67
N GLY A 212 -2.85 2.87 -22.00
CA GLY A 212 -3.92 3.14 -22.96
C GLY A 212 -3.59 2.72 -24.40
N ALA A 213 -2.30 2.60 -24.73
CA ALA A 213 -1.84 2.10 -26.03
C ALA A 213 -1.66 0.57 -26.08
N ALA A 214 -1.71 -0.11 -24.93
CA ALA A 214 -1.46 -1.53 -24.82
C ALA A 214 -2.75 -2.36 -25.00
N SER A 215 -2.61 -3.58 -25.49
CA SER A 215 -3.69 -4.57 -25.41
C SER A 215 -3.72 -5.19 -24.01
N GLY A 216 -4.85 -5.06 -23.32
CA GLY A 216 -5.05 -5.63 -21.99
C GLY A 216 -5.16 -4.58 -20.90
N GLN A 217 -5.53 -5.02 -19.70
CA GLN A 217 -5.72 -4.15 -18.55
C GLN A 217 -4.44 -4.10 -17.73
N PHE A 218 -3.96 -2.88 -17.46
CA PHE A 218 -2.85 -2.61 -16.54
C PHE A 218 -3.32 -1.71 -15.40
N TYR A 219 -2.67 -1.84 -14.24
CA TYR A 219 -3.03 -1.11 -13.04
C TYR A 219 -1.91 -0.17 -12.61
N LEU A 220 -2.23 1.09 -12.35
CA LEU A 220 -1.31 2.01 -11.68
C LEU A 220 -1.81 2.19 -10.25
N THR A 221 -0.97 1.88 -9.28
CA THR A 221 -1.31 1.95 -7.86
C THR A 221 -0.37 2.85 -7.09
N ALA A 222 -0.80 3.26 -5.90
CA ALA A 222 -0.05 4.14 -5.02
C ALA A 222 -0.16 3.65 -3.58
N SER A 223 0.91 3.83 -2.80
CA SER A 223 1.04 3.35 -1.43
C SER A 223 1.33 4.50 -0.44
N PRO A 224 0.48 5.55 -0.36
CA PRO A 224 0.75 6.69 0.52
C PRO A 224 0.66 6.30 2.00
N GLN A 225 1.30 7.07 2.87
CA GLN A 225 1.05 6.98 4.32
C GLN A 225 -0.32 7.55 4.68
N CYS A 226 -0.76 7.40 5.94
CA CYS A 226 -2.11 7.78 6.32
C CYS A 226 -2.40 9.29 6.37
N GLN A 227 -1.40 10.18 6.30
CA GLN A 227 -1.63 11.62 6.29
C GLN A 227 -2.38 12.07 5.01
N VAL A 228 -3.34 13.00 5.14
CA VAL A 228 -4.12 13.51 4.00
C VAL A 228 -3.84 15.00 3.78
N PRO A 229 -3.35 15.42 2.59
CA PRO A 229 -2.73 14.57 1.58
C PRO A 229 -1.35 14.07 2.07
N ASP A 230 -0.87 12.99 1.48
CA ASP A 230 0.46 12.43 1.79
C ASP A 230 1.58 13.35 1.30
N ASN A 231 2.57 13.66 2.15
CA ASN A 231 3.61 14.64 1.81
C ASN A 231 4.53 14.22 0.66
N ASN A 232 4.74 12.91 0.48
CA ASN A 232 5.63 12.37 -0.54
C ASN A 232 4.90 12.20 -1.88
N MET A 233 3.61 11.89 -1.83
CA MET A 233 2.83 11.45 -2.98
C MET A 233 1.77 12.43 -3.46
N LYS A 234 1.47 13.51 -2.72
CA LYS A 234 0.39 14.46 -3.07
C LYS A 234 0.44 14.96 -4.51
N GLU A 235 1.63 15.28 -5.00
CA GLU A 235 1.83 15.86 -6.33
C GLU A 235 1.50 14.84 -7.43
N MET A 236 1.93 13.59 -7.23
CA MET A 236 1.68 12.49 -8.17
C MET A 236 0.20 12.13 -8.21
N LEU A 237 -0.42 12.03 -7.03
CA LEU A 237 -1.83 11.69 -6.85
C LEU A 237 -2.77 12.78 -7.38
N SER A 238 -2.30 14.04 -7.46
CA SER A 238 -3.09 15.17 -7.99
C SER A 238 -3.17 15.19 -9.52
N VAL A 239 -2.21 14.56 -10.22
CA VAL A 239 -2.18 14.55 -11.70
C VAL A 239 -2.39 13.16 -12.30
N GLY A 240 -2.05 12.10 -11.56
CA GLY A 240 -2.19 10.72 -11.99
C GLY A 240 -3.59 10.18 -11.76
N SER A 241 -4.09 9.39 -12.72
CA SER A 241 -5.22 8.49 -12.50
C SER A 241 -4.64 7.21 -11.89
N PHE A 242 -5.05 6.80 -10.70
CA PHE A 242 -4.66 5.55 -10.05
C PHE A 242 -5.88 4.63 -9.93
N ASP A 243 -5.68 3.31 -10.03
CA ASP A 243 -6.78 2.32 -9.93
C ASP A 243 -7.01 1.88 -8.49
N MET A 244 -5.93 1.78 -7.71
CA MET A 244 -5.96 1.33 -6.32
C MET A 244 -4.98 2.17 -5.48
N ILE A 245 -5.40 2.50 -4.26
CA ILE A 245 -4.60 3.23 -3.27
C ILE A 245 -4.45 2.35 -2.03
N PHE A 246 -3.22 1.92 -1.73
CA PHE A 246 -2.85 1.09 -0.59
C PHE A 246 -2.36 1.97 0.56
N ILE A 247 -3.30 2.60 1.28
CA ILE A 247 -2.96 3.59 2.31
C ILE A 247 -2.34 2.90 3.52
N GLN A 248 -1.10 3.25 3.87
CA GLN A 248 -0.38 2.69 4.99
C GLN A 248 -0.90 3.29 6.31
N PHE A 249 -1.80 2.59 6.99
CA PHE A 249 -2.37 3.01 8.27
C PHE A 249 -1.52 2.54 9.47
N TYR A 250 -0.20 2.59 9.33
CA TYR A 250 0.79 2.23 10.34
C TYR A 250 2.00 3.17 10.27
N ASN A 251 2.90 3.10 11.26
CA ASN A 251 4.08 3.95 11.44
C ASN A 251 3.84 5.46 11.66
N THR A 252 2.66 5.98 11.35
CA THR A 252 2.24 7.37 11.64
C THR A 252 1.12 7.37 12.69
N PRO A 253 1.41 7.69 13.98
CA PRO A 253 0.49 7.45 15.10
C PRO A 253 -0.90 8.07 14.93
N PHE A 254 -0.96 9.36 14.58
CA PHE A 254 -2.18 10.17 14.66
C PHE A 254 -3.28 9.75 13.67
N CYS A 255 -2.93 9.05 12.60
CA CYS A 255 -3.89 8.59 11.58
C CYS A 255 -3.94 7.06 11.43
N SER A 256 -3.30 6.33 12.33
CA SER A 256 -3.12 4.87 12.22
C SER A 256 -4.39 4.06 12.49
N ALA A 257 -4.39 2.82 12.00
CA ALA A 257 -5.39 1.82 12.32
C ALA A 257 -5.40 1.47 13.82
N ARG A 258 -4.22 1.47 14.48
CA ARG A 258 -4.14 1.31 15.94
C ARG A 258 -4.87 2.43 16.67
N GLN A 259 -4.73 3.67 16.22
CA GLN A 259 -5.43 4.80 16.82
C GLN A 259 -6.97 4.66 16.70
N TRP A 260 -7.46 4.13 15.56
CA TRP A 260 -8.87 3.77 15.42
C TRP A 260 -9.30 2.74 16.47
N VAL A 261 -8.52 1.67 16.67
CA VAL A 261 -8.81 0.61 17.64
C VAL A 261 -8.84 1.16 19.07
N SER A 262 -7.86 1.98 19.45
CA SER A 262 -7.81 2.61 20.78
C SER A 262 -9.00 3.52 21.05
N THR A 263 -9.51 4.19 20.01
CA THR A 263 -10.69 5.06 20.11
C THR A 263 -12.00 4.26 20.16
N ASN A 264 -12.02 3.05 19.59
CA ASN A 264 -13.20 2.21 19.44
C ASN A 264 -13.05 0.84 20.14
N PRO A 265 -12.67 0.78 21.43
CA PRO A 265 -12.25 -0.47 22.09
C PRO A 265 -13.39 -1.50 22.24
N ASN A 266 -14.64 -1.04 22.19
CA ASN A 266 -15.84 -1.87 22.36
C ASN A 266 -16.69 -1.95 21.09
N TYR A 267 -16.17 -1.52 19.94
CA TYR A 267 -16.94 -1.48 18.70
C TYR A 267 -17.47 -2.86 18.31
N LYS A 268 -18.75 -2.89 17.93
CA LYS A 268 -19.41 -4.02 17.30
C LYS A 268 -19.90 -3.59 15.93
N VAL A 269 -19.99 -4.57 15.03
CA VAL A 269 -20.47 -4.34 13.67
C VAL A 269 -21.86 -3.71 13.70
N GLY A 270 -21.96 -2.50 13.13
CA GLY A 270 -23.20 -1.71 13.08
C GLY A 270 -23.25 -0.56 14.09
N ASP A 271 -22.31 -0.49 15.04
CA ASP A 271 -22.19 0.64 15.96
C ASP A 271 -21.75 1.92 15.21
N ALA A 272 -21.99 3.07 15.82
CA ALA A 272 -21.42 4.32 15.38
C ALA A 272 -19.88 4.27 15.49
N VAL A 273 -19.20 4.89 14.52
CA VAL A 273 -17.73 4.90 14.45
C VAL A 273 -17.21 6.26 14.87
N ALA A 274 -16.35 6.29 15.89
CA ALA A 274 -15.52 7.45 16.19
C ALA A 274 -14.26 7.37 15.32
N THR A 275 -13.95 8.42 14.53
CA THR A 275 -12.79 8.38 13.64
C THR A 275 -11.48 8.32 14.43
N GLY A 276 -11.38 9.05 15.54
CA GLY A 276 -10.22 9.00 16.44
C GLY A 276 -8.91 9.50 15.82
N GLY A 277 -8.97 10.19 14.67
CA GLY A 277 -7.79 10.55 13.87
C GLY A 277 -7.56 9.64 12.67
N PHE A 278 -8.19 8.46 12.59
CA PHE A 278 -8.12 7.60 11.41
C PHE A 278 -8.72 8.28 10.18
N THR A 279 -7.92 8.38 9.12
CA THR A 279 -8.16 9.30 8.00
C THR A 279 -8.81 8.66 6.77
N TYR A 280 -9.36 7.44 6.86
CA TYR A 280 -9.94 6.77 5.69
C TYR A 280 -11.01 7.61 4.97
N ASP A 281 -11.94 8.21 5.71
CA ASP A 281 -12.98 9.08 5.11
C ASP A 281 -12.38 10.39 4.54
N ALA A 282 -11.34 10.94 5.17
CA ALA A 282 -10.61 12.10 4.63
C ALA A 282 -9.91 11.75 3.31
N TRP A 283 -9.30 10.56 3.22
CA TRP A 283 -8.75 10.02 1.97
C TRP A 283 -9.80 9.88 0.88
N THR A 284 -10.99 9.35 1.20
CA THR A 284 -12.08 9.27 0.21
C THR A 284 -12.50 10.64 -0.31
N THR A 285 -12.56 11.63 0.59
CA THR A 285 -12.95 13.01 0.25
C THR A 285 -11.89 13.67 -0.65
N TRP A 286 -10.61 13.52 -0.31
CA TRP A 286 -9.53 14.11 -1.09
C TRP A 286 -9.38 13.43 -2.46
N MET A 287 -9.47 12.09 -2.54
CA MET A 287 -9.44 11.37 -3.81
C MET A 287 -10.55 11.80 -4.78
N ALA A 288 -11.71 12.19 -4.27
CA ALA A 288 -12.79 12.70 -5.12
C ALA A 288 -12.43 14.00 -5.86
N THR A 289 -11.41 14.73 -5.41
CA THR A 289 -10.91 15.97 -6.07
C THR A 289 -9.77 15.72 -7.05
N THR A 290 -9.32 14.47 -7.23
CA THR A 290 -8.21 14.12 -8.12
C THR A 290 -8.70 13.31 -9.32
N PRO A 291 -7.85 13.05 -10.34
CA PRO A 291 -8.18 12.11 -11.42
C PRO A 291 -8.49 10.69 -10.91
N SER A 292 -8.07 10.36 -9.68
CA SER A 292 -8.26 9.07 -9.01
C SER A 292 -9.58 8.94 -8.23
N LYS A 293 -10.60 9.77 -8.53
CA LYS A 293 -11.90 9.75 -7.84
C LYS A 293 -12.60 8.38 -7.78
N ASN A 294 -12.32 7.50 -8.76
CA ASN A 294 -12.88 6.15 -8.85
C ASN A 294 -11.93 5.07 -8.30
N ALA A 295 -10.75 5.44 -7.82
CA ALA A 295 -9.78 4.51 -7.27
C ALA A 295 -10.35 3.76 -6.07
N ARG A 296 -9.94 2.51 -5.93
CA ARG A 296 -10.30 1.69 -4.77
C ARG A 296 -9.30 1.91 -3.64
N LEU A 297 -9.80 2.23 -2.47
CA LEU A 297 -8.99 2.51 -1.28
C LEU A 297 -8.92 1.27 -0.40
N TYR A 298 -7.71 0.86 -0.10
CA TYR A 298 -7.40 -0.29 0.74
C TYR A 298 -6.91 0.18 2.10
N ILE A 299 -7.27 -0.55 3.15
CA ILE A 299 -6.69 -0.36 4.48
C ILE A 299 -5.38 -1.13 4.52
N GLY A 300 -4.25 -0.42 4.51
CA GLY A 300 -2.91 -0.98 4.65
C GLY A 300 -2.57 -1.28 6.11
N LEU A 301 -2.24 -2.54 6.41
CA LEU A 301 -1.94 -3.03 7.75
C LEU A 301 -0.61 -3.79 7.80
N PRO A 302 0.11 -3.76 8.94
CA PRO A 302 1.21 -4.68 9.20
C PRO A 302 0.68 -6.11 9.29
N GLY A 303 1.39 -7.07 8.69
CA GLY A 303 1.06 -8.50 8.73
C GLY A 303 1.28 -9.15 10.09
N SER A 304 2.11 -8.55 10.94
CA SER A 304 2.38 -8.97 12.31
C SER A 304 2.98 -7.81 13.14
N ALA A 305 3.13 -8.01 14.45
CA ALA A 305 3.85 -7.11 15.36
C ALA A 305 5.29 -6.77 14.94
N ASN A 306 5.94 -7.65 14.17
CA ASN A 306 7.32 -7.46 13.72
C ASN A 306 7.44 -6.86 12.31
N ALA A 307 6.31 -6.53 11.66
CA ALA A 307 6.31 -6.04 10.28
C ALA A 307 6.43 -4.51 10.18
N ALA A 308 6.17 -3.78 11.26
CA ALA A 308 6.17 -2.33 11.33
C ALA A 308 6.79 -1.86 12.65
N ASN A 309 6.79 -0.55 12.90
CA ASN A 309 7.17 -0.02 14.22
C ASN A 309 6.28 -0.64 15.31
N SER A 310 6.86 -0.81 16.50
CA SER A 310 6.15 -1.41 17.64
C SER A 310 4.85 -0.65 17.95
N GLY A 311 3.77 -1.40 18.21
CA GLY A 311 2.47 -0.88 18.60
C GLY A 311 1.50 -0.62 17.45
N PHE A 312 1.88 -0.82 16.20
CA PHE A 312 0.99 -0.56 15.05
C PHE A 312 0.28 -1.79 14.49
N ASP A 313 0.67 -2.99 14.88
CA ASP A 313 -0.03 -4.21 14.49
C ASP A 313 -1.43 -4.26 15.09
N LEU A 314 -2.32 -5.01 14.44
CA LEU A 314 -3.67 -5.28 14.92
C LEU A 314 -3.85 -6.78 15.08
N THR A 315 -4.52 -7.19 16.15
CA THR A 315 -5.03 -8.56 16.26
C THR A 315 -6.10 -8.84 15.19
N VAL A 316 -6.34 -10.11 14.87
CA VAL A 316 -7.39 -10.48 13.90
C VAL A 316 -8.77 -9.91 14.26
N PRO A 317 -9.24 -9.94 15.53
CA PRO A 317 -10.50 -9.30 15.89
C PRO A 317 -10.51 -7.77 15.68
N GLU A 318 -9.44 -7.08 16.04
CA GLU A 318 -9.31 -5.63 15.86
C GLU A 318 -9.34 -5.24 14.38
N ALA A 319 -8.56 -5.93 13.54
CA ALA A 319 -8.57 -5.72 12.10
C ALA A 319 -9.94 -6.08 11.49
N SER A 320 -10.59 -7.14 11.97
CA SER A 320 -11.95 -7.52 11.54
C SER A 320 -12.96 -6.40 11.83
N ASN A 321 -12.93 -5.83 13.02
CA ASN A 321 -13.80 -4.73 13.42
C ASN A 321 -13.59 -3.50 12.52
N LEU A 322 -12.33 -3.11 12.28
CA LEU A 322 -11.97 -2.01 11.40
C LEU A 322 -12.47 -2.24 9.96
N ILE A 323 -12.21 -3.42 9.39
CA ILE A 323 -12.69 -3.78 8.05
C ILE A 323 -14.21 -3.67 7.97
N ASN A 324 -14.93 -4.21 8.96
CA ASN A 324 -16.39 -4.17 8.98
C ASN A 324 -16.93 -2.73 9.09
N ALA A 325 -16.27 -1.86 9.84
CA ALA A 325 -16.64 -0.44 9.98
C ALA A 325 -16.59 0.32 8.64
N TYR A 326 -15.58 0.03 7.80
CA TYR A 326 -15.38 0.76 6.54
C TYR A 326 -15.86 0.03 5.29
N TYR A 327 -16.23 -1.25 5.40
CA TYR A 327 -16.64 -2.11 4.27
C TYR A 327 -17.71 -1.47 3.37
N CYS A 328 -18.67 -0.77 3.95
CA CYS A 328 -19.77 -0.18 3.19
C CYS A 328 -19.41 1.11 2.46
N SER A 329 -18.20 1.67 2.65
CA SER A 329 -17.74 2.83 1.89
C SER A 329 -17.70 2.52 0.39
N ALA A 330 -18.09 3.50 -0.44
CA ALA A 330 -18.21 3.29 -1.89
C ALA A 330 -16.89 2.86 -2.51
N ASN A 331 -15.78 3.50 -2.12
CA ASN A 331 -14.46 3.28 -2.68
C ASN A 331 -13.67 2.14 -1.99
N PHE A 332 -14.25 1.42 -1.02
CA PHE A 332 -13.52 0.37 -0.29
C PHE A 332 -13.08 -0.80 -1.18
N GLY A 333 -11.78 -0.97 -1.39
CA GLY A 333 -11.21 -2.04 -2.23
C GLY A 333 -10.89 -3.34 -1.51
N GLY A 334 -10.72 -3.27 -0.19
CA GLY A 334 -10.26 -4.38 0.64
C GLY A 334 -9.10 -3.97 1.51
N ILE A 335 -8.10 -4.85 1.65
CA ILE A 335 -6.93 -4.61 2.50
C ILE A 335 -5.61 -4.83 1.78
N ALA A 336 -4.60 -4.06 2.18
CA ALA A 336 -3.23 -4.24 1.74
C ALA A 336 -2.38 -4.64 2.96
N ILE A 337 -1.43 -5.56 2.78
CA ILE A 337 -0.68 -6.14 3.91
C ILE A 337 0.81 -6.03 3.65
N TRP A 338 1.50 -5.37 4.58
CA TRP A 338 2.95 -5.34 4.67
C TRP A 338 3.45 -6.33 5.73
N GLU A 339 4.11 -7.44 5.40
CA GLU A 339 4.27 -8.07 4.10
C GLU A 339 4.07 -9.61 4.22
N ALA A 340 4.18 -10.34 3.11
CA ALA A 340 3.81 -11.74 2.96
C ALA A 340 4.41 -12.68 4.02
N THR A 341 5.69 -12.50 4.38
CA THR A 341 6.40 -13.38 5.32
C THR A 341 5.90 -13.19 6.74
N TYR A 342 5.79 -11.94 7.19
CA TYR A 342 5.23 -11.62 8.50
C TYR A 342 3.75 -12.01 8.60
N ALA A 343 2.96 -11.74 7.57
CA ALA A 343 1.54 -12.09 7.52
C ALA A 343 1.32 -13.62 7.52
N SER A 344 2.18 -14.37 6.83
CA SER A 344 2.10 -15.84 6.77
C SER A 344 2.45 -16.51 8.10
N SER A 345 3.34 -15.91 8.90
CA SER A 345 3.76 -16.46 10.20
C SER A 345 2.82 -16.08 11.35
N ASN A 346 2.02 -15.02 11.18
CA ASN A 346 0.98 -14.61 12.12
C ASN A 346 -0.27 -15.50 11.98
N VAL A 347 -0.28 -16.63 12.69
CA VAL A 347 -1.37 -17.63 12.63
C VAL A 347 -2.29 -17.51 13.84
N VAL A 348 -3.59 -17.33 13.56
CA VAL A 348 -4.67 -17.35 14.55
C VAL A 348 -5.73 -18.34 14.08
N ASN A 349 -6.10 -19.28 14.95
CA ASN A 349 -7.10 -20.32 14.67
C ASN A 349 -6.82 -21.12 13.38
N GLY A 350 -5.55 -21.47 13.14
CA GLY A 350 -5.12 -22.27 12.00
C GLY A 350 -5.12 -21.53 10.65
N LYS A 351 -5.41 -20.22 10.64
CA LYS A 351 -5.30 -19.35 9.45
C LYS A 351 -4.23 -18.30 9.69
N ASN A 352 -3.44 -18.02 8.66
CA ASN A 352 -2.52 -16.88 8.71
C ASN A 352 -3.29 -15.53 8.60
N PHE A 353 -2.58 -14.41 8.70
CA PHE A 353 -3.22 -13.10 8.77
C PHE A 353 -4.04 -12.78 7.50
N TYR A 354 -3.46 -12.93 6.31
CA TYR A 354 -4.16 -12.63 5.05
C TYR A 354 -5.34 -13.58 4.78
N GLN A 355 -5.27 -14.85 5.20
CA GLN A 355 -6.40 -15.80 5.13
C GLN A 355 -7.55 -15.40 6.08
N ASN A 356 -7.22 -14.93 7.29
CA ASN A 356 -8.22 -14.40 8.22
C ASN A 356 -8.89 -13.17 7.62
N MET A 357 -8.13 -12.24 7.06
CA MET A 357 -8.68 -11.04 6.46
C MET A 357 -9.56 -11.33 5.24
N LYS A 358 -9.16 -12.26 4.37
CA LYS A 358 -10.03 -12.74 3.27
C LYS A 358 -11.33 -13.33 3.79
N SER A 359 -11.27 -14.09 4.89
CA SER A 359 -12.48 -14.63 5.53
C SER A 359 -13.39 -13.51 6.02
N VAL A 360 -12.85 -12.49 6.70
CA VAL A 360 -13.60 -11.32 7.16
C VAL A 360 -14.28 -10.60 5.99
N LEU A 361 -13.55 -10.31 4.91
CA LEU A 361 -14.09 -9.65 3.72
C LEU A 361 -15.22 -10.47 3.08
N THR A 362 -15.05 -11.79 2.99
CA THR A 362 -16.07 -12.68 2.43
C THR A 362 -17.33 -12.70 3.30
N THR A 363 -17.19 -12.76 4.63
CA THR A 363 -18.33 -12.64 5.57
C THR A 363 -19.02 -11.29 5.48
N ALA A 364 -18.26 -10.20 5.38
CA ALA A 364 -18.79 -8.85 5.20
C ALA A 364 -19.60 -8.71 3.91
N ALA A 365 -19.16 -9.35 2.82
CA ALA A 365 -19.87 -9.40 1.55
C ALA A 365 -21.20 -10.15 1.63
N ALA A 366 -21.21 -11.31 2.31
CA ALA A 366 -22.44 -12.06 2.53
C ALA A 366 -23.47 -11.26 3.37
N GLY A 367 -22.99 -10.37 4.24
CA GLY A 367 -23.80 -9.43 5.01
C GLY A 367 -24.10 -8.11 4.30
N ALA A 368 -23.81 -7.93 3.01
CA ALA A 368 -23.88 -6.65 2.30
C ALA A 368 -25.26 -5.97 2.30
N GLY A 369 -26.34 -6.70 2.60
CA GLY A 369 -27.66 -6.12 2.90
C GLY A 369 -27.63 -5.09 4.05
N ARG A 370 -26.58 -5.07 4.87
CA ARG A 370 -26.34 -4.03 5.89
C ARG A 370 -25.90 -2.68 5.33
N CYS A 371 -25.33 -2.64 4.12
CA CYS A 371 -24.80 -1.41 3.55
C CYS A 371 -25.88 -0.44 3.04
N SER A 372 -27.12 -0.88 2.88
CA SER A 372 -28.27 -0.04 2.54
C SER A 372 -28.84 0.75 3.72
N HIS A 373 -28.45 0.43 4.97
CA HIS A 373 -28.95 1.06 6.20
C HIS A 373 -27.90 1.90 6.95
N GLY A 374 -26.62 1.85 6.54
CA GLY A 374 -25.48 2.36 7.32
C GLY A 374 -24.91 3.73 6.91
N SER A 375 -25.52 4.44 5.96
CA SER A 375 -24.96 5.72 5.46
C SER A 375 -25.10 6.90 6.45
N GLN A 376 -25.72 6.70 7.62
CA GLN A 376 -26.07 7.77 8.55
C GLN A 376 -25.34 7.75 9.91
N LEU A 377 -24.45 6.79 10.18
CA LEU A 377 -23.85 6.59 11.52
C LEU A 377 -22.34 6.87 11.60
N ARG A 378 -21.82 7.74 10.74
CA ARG A 378 -20.44 8.24 10.84
C ARG A 378 -20.46 9.72 11.19
N ASP A 379 -19.80 10.09 12.27
CA ASP A 379 -19.60 11.48 12.61
C ASP A 379 -18.84 12.18 11.47
N LYS A 380 -19.43 13.24 10.92
CA LYS A 380 -18.75 14.07 9.92
C LYS A 380 -17.50 14.67 10.56
N PRO A 381 -16.33 14.64 9.90
CA PRO A 381 -15.10 15.16 10.48
C PRO A 381 -15.24 16.67 10.74
N ARG A 382 -15.26 17.06 12.02
CA ARG A 382 -15.03 18.44 12.49
C ARG A 382 -13.66 18.53 13.17
N TYR A 383 -12.61 18.06 12.51
CA TYR A 383 -11.26 18.20 13.06
C TYR A 383 -10.48 19.16 12.15
N GLN A 384 -10.41 20.43 12.56
CA GLN A 384 -9.56 21.40 11.89
C GLN A 384 -8.11 21.18 12.35
N PHE A 385 -7.15 21.35 11.44
CA PHE A 385 -5.70 21.28 11.71
C PHE A 385 -5.26 22.06 12.97
N GLN A 386 -6.01 23.11 13.32
CA GLN A 386 -5.90 23.91 14.54
C GLN A 386 -5.99 23.09 15.84
N ASP A 387 -6.95 22.15 15.92
CA ASP A 387 -7.21 21.37 17.14
C ASP A 387 -6.09 20.34 17.37
N TYR A 388 -5.56 19.78 16.28
CA TYR A 388 -4.37 18.92 16.32
C TYR A 388 -3.11 19.68 16.75
N PHE A 389 -2.89 20.89 16.24
CA PHE A 389 -1.75 21.72 16.64
C PHE A 389 -1.81 22.03 18.15
N ASN A 390 -3.01 22.26 18.69
CA ASN A 390 -3.23 22.50 20.11
C ASN A 390 -2.98 21.25 20.98
N ASP A 391 -3.40 20.07 20.55
CA ASP A 391 -3.20 18.82 21.32
C ASP A 391 -1.75 18.32 21.21
N TYR A 392 -1.11 18.42 20.03
CA TYR A 392 0.31 18.12 19.86
C TYR A 392 1.21 19.01 20.73
N PHE A 393 0.85 20.29 20.89
CA PHE A 393 1.58 21.22 21.78
C PHE A 393 1.33 20.92 23.25
N LYS A 394 0.10 20.56 23.65
CA LYS A 394 -0.21 20.19 25.05
C LYS A 394 0.61 18.99 25.51
N ASP A 395 0.67 17.93 24.71
CA ASP A 395 1.32 16.69 25.12
C ASP A 395 2.86 16.79 25.08
N ASN A 396 3.43 17.52 24.11
CA ASN A 396 4.89 17.61 23.96
C ASN A 396 5.56 18.68 24.84
N LEU A 397 4.86 19.74 25.24
CA LEU A 397 5.40 20.73 26.20
C LEU A 397 5.35 20.21 27.64
N GLN A 398 4.30 19.48 28.03
CA GLN A 398 4.21 18.92 29.39
C GLN A 398 5.34 17.92 29.68
N HIS A 399 5.75 17.13 28.69
CA HIS A 399 6.84 16.16 28.85
C HIS A 399 8.25 16.78 28.69
N LYS A 400 8.50 17.61 27.67
CA LYS A 400 9.88 18.10 27.42
C LYS A 400 10.33 19.23 28.35
N GLN A 401 9.42 20.07 28.85
CA GLN A 401 9.79 21.10 29.83
C GLN A 401 9.65 20.60 31.28
N GLY A 402 8.81 19.59 31.54
CA GLY A 402 8.70 18.97 32.86
C GLY A 402 10.02 18.34 33.34
N ASP A 403 10.78 17.73 32.43
CA ASP A 403 12.03 17.04 32.77
C ASP A 403 13.24 17.98 32.83
N GLN A 404 13.30 19.01 31.97
CA GLN A 404 14.35 20.04 32.07
C GLN A 404 14.23 20.95 33.30
N TYR A 405 13.01 21.12 33.85
CA TYR A 405 12.80 21.88 35.09
C TYR A 405 12.94 21.03 36.36
N LYS A 406 12.76 19.70 36.30
CA LYS A 406 13.03 18.80 37.44
C LYS A 406 14.52 18.73 37.78
N ASP A 407 15.40 18.76 36.78
CA ASP A 407 16.85 18.71 37.00
C ASP A 407 17.44 20.04 37.49
N LYS A 408 16.75 21.17 37.27
CA LYS A 408 17.20 22.49 37.76
C LYS A 408 16.70 22.86 39.15
N PHE A 409 15.63 22.25 39.64
CA PHE A 409 15.02 22.59 40.94
C PHE A 409 15.36 21.61 42.07
N ARG A 410 16.19 20.58 41.82
CA ARG A 410 16.67 19.68 42.87
C ARG A 410 17.89 20.21 43.65
N ASP A 411 18.48 21.33 43.21
CA ASP A 411 19.68 21.91 43.82
C ASP A 411 19.45 23.20 44.62
N GLU A 412 18.24 23.76 44.66
CA GLU A 412 17.94 24.95 45.48
C GLU A 412 16.59 24.84 46.21
N GLN A 413 16.69 24.41 47.47
CA GLN A 413 15.77 24.66 48.60
C GLN A 413 14.31 24.13 48.55
N GLY A 414 14.03 23.17 49.44
CA GLY A 414 12.90 23.13 50.40
C GLY A 414 11.45 23.32 49.93
N ASP A 415 10.62 22.32 50.22
CA ASP A 415 9.14 22.33 50.19
C ASP A 415 8.50 23.72 50.40
N ASP A 416 7.78 24.24 49.39
CA ASP A 416 6.52 24.96 49.66
C ASP A 416 5.58 25.14 48.45
N LYS A 417 4.27 25.21 48.76
CA LYS A 417 3.11 25.17 47.85
C LYS A 417 2.85 26.47 47.07
N GLN A 418 3.82 26.95 46.30
CA GLN A 418 3.66 28.18 45.49
C GLN A 418 4.16 28.09 44.04
N GLY A 419 4.27 26.86 43.49
CA GLY A 419 4.70 26.60 42.11
C GLY A 419 3.60 26.43 41.07
N ASP A 420 2.34 26.18 41.49
CA ASP A 420 1.28 25.77 40.57
C ASP A 420 0.53 26.96 39.92
N GLU A 421 0.50 28.16 40.54
CA GLU A 421 -0.16 29.34 39.95
C GLU A 421 0.69 30.06 38.89
N LEU A 422 2.02 29.99 38.97
CA LEU A 422 2.93 30.65 38.01
C LEU A 422 3.08 29.87 36.69
N ARG A 423 2.72 28.57 36.68
CA ARG A 423 2.82 27.69 35.51
C ARG A 423 1.76 27.97 34.43
N ASN A 424 0.56 28.41 34.82
CA ASN A 424 -0.53 28.65 33.88
C ASN A 424 -0.41 30.01 33.16
N ASN A 425 0.06 31.04 33.86
CA ASN A 425 0.14 32.40 33.28
C ASN A 425 1.27 32.57 32.25
N ALA A 426 2.40 31.85 32.38
CA ALA A 426 3.51 31.93 31.42
C ALA A 426 3.20 31.25 30.07
N GLY A 427 2.34 30.22 30.08
CA GLY A 427 1.93 29.51 28.86
C GLY A 427 1.02 30.34 27.95
N ASP A 428 0.16 31.17 28.54
CA ASP A 428 -0.79 31.99 27.79
C ASP A 428 -0.14 33.25 27.20
N GLU A 429 0.86 33.83 27.87
CA GLU A 429 1.64 34.96 27.34
C GLU A 429 2.52 34.58 26.13
N LEU A 430 3.08 33.36 26.12
CA LEU A 430 3.87 32.84 25.00
C LEU A 430 3.00 32.48 23.79
N LYS A 431 1.79 31.96 24.02
CA LYS A 431 0.80 31.72 22.96
C LYS A 431 0.38 33.03 22.27
N ASN A 432 0.07 34.07 23.04
CA ASN A 432 -0.34 35.36 22.48
C ASN A 432 0.79 36.06 21.69
N LYS A 433 2.04 35.97 22.15
CA LYS A 433 3.19 36.55 21.44
C LYS A 433 3.53 35.81 20.14
N PHE A 434 3.27 34.50 20.06
CA PHE A 434 3.48 33.72 18.84
C PHE A 434 2.36 33.95 17.81
N TRP A 435 1.10 34.03 18.27
CA TRP A 435 -0.06 34.34 17.44
C TRP A 435 0.05 35.69 16.73
N HIS A 436 0.38 36.76 17.46
CA HIS A 436 0.50 38.10 16.86
C HIS A 436 1.70 38.26 15.92
N LYS A 437 2.69 37.37 15.96
CA LYS A 437 3.86 37.42 15.08
C LYS A 437 3.59 36.80 13.70
N HIS A 438 2.62 35.89 13.60
CA HIS A 438 2.37 35.09 12.38
C HIS A 438 0.96 35.27 11.79
N GLU A 439 0.13 36.14 12.39
CA GLU A 439 -1.22 36.48 11.92
C GLU A 439 -1.23 37.01 10.47
N GLY A 440 -0.21 37.79 10.07
CA GLY A 440 -0.10 38.37 8.73
C GLY A 440 0.27 37.38 7.62
N GLU A 441 0.90 36.26 7.94
CA GLU A 441 1.31 35.24 6.95
C GLU A 441 0.15 34.27 6.67
N LEU A 442 -0.73 34.03 7.65
CA LEU A 442 -1.86 33.10 7.57
C LEU A 442 -3.07 33.64 6.80
N PHE A 443 -3.32 34.95 6.81
CA PHE A 443 -4.45 35.57 6.08
C PHE A 443 -4.18 35.76 4.57
N SER A 444 -2.95 35.54 4.10
CA SER A 444 -2.64 35.60 2.66
C SER A 444 -2.96 34.31 1.89
N ALA A 445 -3.23 33.21 2.61
CA ALA A 445 -3.52 31.89 2.02
C ALA A 445 -5.02 31.54 1.96
N SER A 446 -5.91 32.44 2.42
CA SER A 446 -7.36 32.21 2.46
C SER A 446 -8.19 33.07 1.50
N ASN A 447 -7.55 33.93 0.70
CA ASN A 447 -8.23 34.71 -0.35
C ASN A 447 -7.53 34.52 -1.70
N VAL A 448 -7.81 33.40 -2.36
CA VAL A 448 -7.79 33.30 -3.82
C VAL A 448 -9.05 32.52 -4.19
N ASP A 449 -9.97 33.22 -4.87
CA ASP A 449 -11.28 32.73 -5.34
C ASP A 449 -11.19 31.49 -6.26
#